data_AF-A0A7C1ZRX5-F1
#
_entry.id   AF-A0A7C1ZRX5-F1
#
_cell.length_a   1.000
_cell.length_b   1.000
_cell.length_c   1.000
_cell.angle_alpha   90.00
_cell.angle_beta   90.00
_cell.angle_gamma   90.00
#
_symmetry.space_group_name_H-M   'P 1'
#
loop_
_entity.id
_entity.type
_entity.pdbx_description
1 polymer ?
#
loop_
_entity_poly.entity_id
_entity_poly.type
_entity_poly.pdbx_seq_one_letter_code
_entity_poly.pdbx_strand_id
1 'polypeptide(L)'
;MSTQHPDNVTPPFFTQSSEMGGEDEIQEAYYAFSHLDCDEQMWDCEGKEVDIYVVRKLLARYERFFKEHPLGKEIFITLRIPNPTVEKEEAKIIFETLESIPRSYDTAKLFYKKDIPPIFEVILPMTTSSQCLNRIYYYYKEFVAGKQNLTLSPGDITIADW
;
A
#
# COMPACT_ATOMS: atom_id res chain seq x y z
N MET A 1 4.42 -12.23 -8.42
CA MET A 1 4.14 -11.55 -7.15
C MET A 1 5.04 -12.13 -6.06
N SER A 2 5.92 -11.30 -5.49
CA SER A 2 6.67 -11.56 -4.26
C SER A 2 5.81 -11.21 -3.03
N THR A 3 6.05 -11.86 -1.88
CA THR A 3 5.22 -11.70 -0.67
C THR A 3 6.07 -11.66 0.59
N GLN A 4 5.49 -11.20 1.71
CA GLN A 4 6.15 -11.06 3.02
C GLN A 4 5.79 -12.20 3.99
N HIS A 5 5.55 -13.41 3.47
CA HIS A 5 5.28 -14.57 4.34
C HIS A 5 6.54 -14.93 5.15
N PRO A 6 6.42 -15.20 6.45
CA PRO A 6 7.56 -15.57 7.30
C PRO A 6 7.85 -17.08 7.23
N ASP A 7 7.96 -17.63 6.02
CA ASP A 7 8.19 -19.06 5.77
C ASP A 7 9.68 -19.39 5.50
N ASN A 8 10.55 -18.39 5.48
CA ASN A 8 11.99 -18.56 5.29
C ASN A 8 12.67 -19.19 6.51
N VAL A 9 13.55 -20.17 6.28
CA VAL A 9 14.33 -20.82 7.35
C VAL A 9 15.51 -19.95 7.81
N THR A 10 16.08 -19.17 6.89
CA THR A 10 17.23 -18.30 7.15
C THR A 10 16.92 -16.90 6.68
N PRO A 11 17.25 -15.85 7.46
CA PRO A 11 17.02 -14.48 7.04
C PRO A 11 17.80 -14.14 5.76
N PRO A 12 17.24 -13.31 4.86
CA PRO A 12 17.94 -12.82 3.69
C PRO A 12 19.25 -12.09 4.04
N PHE A 13 20.22 -12.11 3.12
CA PHE A 13 21.56 -11.54 3.35
C PHE A 13 21.57 -10.03 3.62
N PHE A 14 20.48 -9.33 3.34
CA PHE A 14 20.34 -7.88 3.49
C PHE A 14 19.62 -7.46 4.77
N THR A 15 19.16 -8.38 5.61
CA THR A 15 18.51 -8.04 6.87
C THR A 15 19.54 -7.79 7.97
N GLN A 16 19.21 -6.91 8.92
CA GLN A 16 20.08 -6.64 10.08
C GLN A 16 19.76 -7.54 11.27
N SER A 17 18.56 -8.11 11.30
CA SER A 17 18.04 -8.98 12.36
C SER A 17 17.43 -10.27 11.79
N SER A 18 17.14 -11.21 12.69
CA SER A 18 16.40 -12.44 12.37
C SER A 18 14.93 -12.18 12.02
N GLU A 19 14.36 -11.09 12.54
CA GLU A 19 13.01 -10.63 12.21
C GLU A 19 13.11 -9.49 11.19
N MET A 20 12.30 -9.58 10.13
CA MET A 20 12.20 -8.54 9.10
C MET A 20 11.10 -7.55 9.48
N GLY A 21 11.41 -6.26 9.36
CA GLY A 21 10.43 -5.20 9.54
C GLY A 21 10.92 -3.85 9.07
N GLY A 22 9.99 -2.98 8.65
CA GLY A 22 10.28 -1.59 8.32
C GLY A 22 11.24 -1.46 7.14
N GLU A 23 12.47 -0.99 7.39
CA GLU A 23 13.45 -0.73 6.32
C GLU A 23 13.93 -1.99 5.59
N ASP A 24 13.95 -3.13 6.27
CA ASP A 24 14.34 -4.42 5.66
C ASP A 24 13.32 -4.83 4.59
N GLU A 25 12.04 -4.57 4.82
CA GLU A 25 10.95 -4.87 3.87
C GLU A 25 10.96 -3.93 2.65
N ILE A 26 11.35 -2.66 2.85
CA ILE A 26 11.58 -1.72 1.74
C ILE A 26 12.74 -2.20 0.86
N GLN A 27 13.80 -2.71 1.48
CA GLN A 27 14.94 -3.26 0.76
C GLN A 27 14.59 -4.57 0.05
N GLU A 28 13.79 -5.43 0.68
CA GLU A 28 13.28 -6.66 0.07
C GLU A 28 12.43 -6.36 -1.17
N ALA A 29 11.45 -5.46 -1.06
CA ALA A 29 10.59 -5.11 -2.19
C ALA A 29 11.42 -4.57 -3.37
N TYR A 30 12.39 -3.68 -3.09
CA TYR A 30 13.32 -3.23 -4.12
C TYR A 30 14.16 -4.36 -4.72
N TYR A 31 14.67 -5.29 -3.90
CA TYR A 31 15.45 -6.43 -4.37
C TYR A 31 14.62 -7.35 -5.27
N ALA A 32 13.37 -7.63 -4.89
CA ALA A 32 12.44 -8.41 -5.69
C ALA A 32 12.22 -7.78 -7.07
N PHE A 33 12.01 -6.46 -7.14
CA PHE A 33 11.84 -5.76 -8.41
C PHE A 33 13.13 -5.71 -9.26
N SER A 34 14.27 -5.39 -8.64
CA SER A 34 15.49 -5.03 -9.37
C SER A 34 16.42 -6.20 -9.69
N HIS A 35 16.34 -7.30 -8.96
CA HIS A 35 17.26 -8.44 -9.09
C HIS A 35 16.56 -9.76 -9.37
N LEU A 36 15.27 -9.88 -9.04
CA LEU A 36 14.49 -11.11 -9.24
C LEU A 36 13.43 -10.97 -10.34
N ASP A 37 13.37 -9.83 -11.02
CA ASP A 37 12.42 -9.51 -12.08
C ASP A 37 10.95 -9.78 -11.68
N CYS A 38 10.62 -9.59 -10.39
CA CYS A 38 9.24 -9.65 -9.95
C CYS A 38 8.50 -8.38 -10.40
N ASP A 39 7.31 -8.52 -10.97
CA ASP A 39 6.52 -7.36 -11.40
C ASP A 39 5.61 -6.82 -10.28
N GLU A 40 5.48 -7.54 -9.16
CA GLU A 40 4.53 -7.20 -8.12
C GLU A 40 4.99 -7.65 -6.73
N GLN A 41 4.78 -6.81 -5.73
CA GLN A 41 4.99 -7.11 -4.32
C GLN A 41 3.65 -7.01 -3.57
N MET A 42 3.24 -8.11 -2.94
CA MET A 42 2.20 -8.06 -1.92
C MET A 42 2.77 -7.41 -0.67
N TRP A 43 2.14 -6.34 -0.20
CA TRP A 43 2.46 -5.68 1.05
C TRP A 43 1.47 -6.13 2.10
N ASP A 44 1.96 -6.89 3.08
CA ASP A 44 1.10 -7.46 4.11
C ASP A 44 0.74 -6.39 5.13
N CYS A 45 -0.54 -6.04 5.19
CA CYS A 45 -1.10 -5.18 6.21
C CYS A 45 -1.88 -5.97 7.28
N GLU A 46 -2.00 -7.30 7.11
CA GLU A 46 -2.66 -8.21 8.04
C GLU A 46 -1.65 -8.74 9.06
N GLY A 47 -1.97 -8.65 10.36
CA GLY A 47 -1.23 -9.35 11.42
C GLY A 47 0.16 -8.80 11.78
N LYS A 48 0.47 -7.54 11.44
CA LYS A 48 1.70 -6.84 11.88
C LYS A 48 1.54 -5.32 11.94
N GLU A 49 2.45 -4.63 12.66
CA GLU A 49 2.55 -3.17 12.58
C GLU A 49 3.04 -2.75 11.18
N VAL A 50 2.15 -2.15 10.39
CA VAL A 50 2.38 -1.94 8.96
C VAL A 50 3.01 -0.60 8.68
N ASP A 51 4.08 -0.60 7.88
CA ASP A 51 4.60 0.63 7.31
C ASP A 51 3.72 1.13 6.16
N ILE A 52 2.78 2.02 6.50
CA ILE A 52 1.90 2.68 5.52
C ILE A 52 2.67 3.58 4.54
N TYR A 53 3.94 3.92 4.79
CA TYR A 53 4.74 4.84 3.97
C TYR A 53 5.59 4.14 2.89
N VAL A 54 5.33 2.87 2.59
CA VAL A 54 6.06 2.04 1.61
C VAL A 54 6.37 2.76 0.30
N VAL A 55 5.36 3.37 -0.35
CA VAL A 55 5.54 4.08 -1.62
C VAL A 55 6.54 5.24 -1.47
N ARG A 56 6.38 6.06 -0.44
CA ARG A 56 7.28 7.20 -0.20
C ARG A 56 8.71 6.74 0.02
N LYS A 57 8.92 5.69 0.80
CA LYS A 57 10.24 5.15 1.12
C LYS A 57 10.91 4.56 -0.12
N LEU A 58 10.20 3.76 -0.91
CA LEU A 58 10.71 3.19 -2.15
C LEU A 58 11.13 4.27 -3.16
N LEU A 59 10.26 5.24 -3.42
CA LEU A 59 10.54 6.32 -4.39
C LEU A 59 11.69 7.22 -3.91
N ALA A 60 11.78 7.51 -2.62
CA ALA A 60 12.85 8.36 -2.07
C ALA A 60 14.20 7.64 -2.02
N ARG A 61 14.22 6.34 -1.68
CA ARG A 61 15.46 5.58 -1.49
C ARG A 61 16.05 5.05 -2.80
N TYR A 62 15.20 4.71 -3.77
CA TYR A 62 15.60 4.09 -5.04
C TYR A 62 15.12 4.89 -6.26
N GLU A 63 15.24 6.21 -6.18
CA GLU A 63 14.71 7.17 -7.17
C GLU A 63 15.06 6.81 -8.62
N ARG A 64 16.32 6.45 -8.90
CA ARG A 64 16.76 6.14 -10.26
C ARG A 64 16.00 4.95 -10.85
N PHE A 65 15.87 3.88 -10.08
CA PHE A 65 15.20 2.65 -10.52
C PHE A 65 13.72 2.93 -10.83
N PHE A 66 13.02 3.60 -9.91
CA PHE A 66 11.58 3.86 -10.09
C PHE A 66 11.29 4.90 -11.18
N LYS A 67 12.24 5.76 -11.55
CA LYS A 67 12.10 6.60 -12.76
C LYS A 67 12.17 5.79 -14.06
N GLU A 68 12.97 4.73 -14.08
CA GLU A 68 13.12 3.82 -15.22
C GLU A 68 11.96 2.79 -15.27
N HIS A 69 11.48 2.34 -14.10
CA HIS A 69 10.39 1.38 -13.92
C HIS A 69 9.28 1.96 -13.02
N PRO A 70 8.32 2.72 -13.58
CA PRO A 70 7.34 3.44 -12.77
C PRO A 70 6.41 2.51 -11.99
N LEU A 71 6.39 2.70 -10.67
CA LEU A 71 5.47 2.03 -9.74
C LEU A 71 4.01 2.42 -10.04
N GLY A 72 3.13 1.43 -10.16
CA GLY A 72 1.73 1.58 -10.58
C GLY A 72 1.53 1.49 -12.10
N LYS A 73 2.60 1.26 -12.88
CA LYS A 73 2.54 1.14 -14.34
C LYS A 73 3.28 -0.09 -14.87
N GLU A 74 4.51 -0.30 -14.43
CA GLU A 74 5.33 -1.45 -14.83
C GLU A 74 5.48 -2.45 -13.69
N ILE A 75 5.66 -1.94 -12.49
CA ILE A 75 5.74 -2.72 -11.26
C ILE A 75 4.64 -2.30 -10.29
N PHE A 76 4.19 -3.22 -9.45
CA PHE A 76 2.97 -3.08 -8.67
C PHE A 76 3.17 -3.37 -7.19
N ILE A 77 2.46 -2.63 -6.35
CA ILE A 77 2.29 -2.94 -4.93
C ILE A 77 0.82 -3.16 -4.67
N THR A 78 0.51 -4.30 -4.06
CA THR A 78 -0.85 -4.70 -3.73
C THR A 78 -0.96 -4.93 -2.23
N LEU A 79 -1.80 -4.13 -1.57
CA LEU A 79 -1.96 -4.19 -0.11
C LEU A 79 -2.85 -5.37 0.26
N ARG A 80 -2.37 -6.28 1.12
CA ARG A 80 -3.20 -7.30 1.76
C ARG A 80 -3.74 -6.73 3.06
N ILE A 81 -5.00 -6.33 3.06
CA ILE A 81 -5.63 -5.61 4.18
C ILE A 81 -6.16 -6.61 5.23
N PRO A 82 -6.26 -6.22 6.52
CA PRO A 82 -6.88 -7.08 7.52
C PRO A 82 -8.38 -7.26 7.24
N ASN A 83 -8.92 -8.42 7.63
CA ASN A 83 -10.34 -8.70 7.45
C ASN A 83 -11.14 -8.36 8.73
N PRO A 84 -11.91 -7.25 8.76
CA PRO A 84 -12.60 -6.81 9.97
C PRO A 84 -13.72 -7.77 10.44
N THR A 85 -14.12 -8.74 9.60
CA THR A 85 -15.11 -9.76 9.98
C THR A 85 -14.49 -10.92 10.76
N VAL A 86 -13.18 -11.10 10.67
CA VAL A 86 -12.41 -12.14 11.37
C VAL A 86 -11.58 -11.50 12.50
N GLU A 87 -10.80 -10.48 12.15
CA GLU A 87 -9.85 -9.80 13.04
C GLU A 87 -10.50 -8.56 13.66
N LYS A 88 -11.36 -8.80 14.66
CA LYS A 88 -12.15 -7.73 15.28
C LYS A 88 -11.32 -6.70 16.06
N GLU A 89 -10.19 -7.13 16.61
CA GLU A 89 -9.28 -6.28 17.40
C GLU A 89 -8.52 -5.29 16.50
N GLU A 90 -8.22 -5.69 15.26
CA GLU A 90 -7.50 -4.90 14.25
C GLU A 90 -8.42 -4.24 13.21
N ALA A 91 -9.74 -4.29 13.44
CA ALA A 91 -10.75 -3.81 12.48
C ALA A 91 -10.64 -2.32 12.12
N LYS A 92 -9.79 -1.54 12.80
CA LYS A 92 -9.51 -0.13 12.46
C LYS A 92 -8.33 0.04 11.50
N ILE A 93 -7.39 -0.90 11.47
CA ILE A 93 -6.19 -0.86 10.62
C ILE A 93 -6.58 -0.85 9.13
N ILE A 94 -7.66 -1.54 8.75
CA ILE A 94 -8.19 -1.48 7.37
C ILE A 94 -8.48 -0.04 6.93
N PHE A 95 -9.04 0.79 7.81
CA PHE A 95 -9.39 2.17 7.46
C PHE A 95 -8.12 3.00 7.28
N GLU A 96 -7.14 2.89 8.18
CA GLU A 96 -5.84 3.55 8.05
C GLU A 96 -5.11 3.13 6.77
N THR A 97 -5.17 1.84 6.44
CA THR A 97 -4.56 1.27 5.23
C THR A 97 -5.22 1.85 3.98
N LEU A 98 -6.55 1.88 3.92
CA LEU A 98 -7.27 2.47 2.79
C LEU A 98 -7.02 3.98 2.65
N GLU A 99 -6.99 4.71 3.77
CA GLU A 99 -6.66 6.15 3.81
C GLU A 99 -5.22 6.46 3.40
N SER A 100 -4.32 5.47 3.46
CA SER A 100 -2.94 5.63 2.98
C SER A 100 -2.82 5.65 1.46
N ILE A 101 -3.82 5.15 0.72
CA ILE A 101 -3.78 5.02 -0.75
C ILE A 101 -3.77 6.41 -1.43
N PRO A 102 -4.68 7.37 -1.11
CA PRO A 102 -4.61 8.72 -1.67
C PRO A 102 -3.28 9.44 -1.38
N ARG A 103 -2.74 9.31 -0.17
CA ARG A 103 -1.42 9.87 0.15
C ARG A 103 -0.30 9.27 -0.70
N SER A 104 -0.38 7.96 -0.95
CA SER A 104 0.57 7.28 -1.83
C SER A 104 0.45 7.81 -3.27
N TYR A 105 -0.77 8.05 -3.73
CA TYR A 105 -1.04 8.73 -5.01
C TYR A 105 -0.39 10.11 -5.08
N ASP A 106 -0.58 10.97 -4.08
CA ASP A 106 0.02 12.31 -4.07
C ASP A 106 1.55 12.27 -4.11
N THR A 107 2.14 11.32 -3.37
CA THR A 107 3.58 11.09 -3.36
C THR A 107 4.09 10.71 -4.75
N ALA A 108 3.43 9.74 -5.41
CA ALA A 108 3.79 9.30 -6.75
C ALA A 108 3.55 10.41 -7.79
N LYS A 109 2.45 11.16 -7.69
CA LYS A 109 2.17 12.30 -8.57
C LYS A 109 3.23 13.39 -8.45
N LEU A 110 3.66 13.70 -7.23
CA LEU A 110 4.74 14.66 -7.00
C LEU A 110 6.08 14.19 -7.59
N PHE A 111 6.38 12.89 -7.46
CA PHE A 111 7.62 12.28 -7.94
C PHE A 111 7.67 12.18 -9.47
N TYR A 112 6.62 11.64 -10.09
CA TYR A 112 6.55 11.39 -11.54
C TYR A 112 6.06 12.58 -12.36
N LYS A 113 5.45 13.59 -11.72
CA LYS A 113 4.74 14.69 -12.39
C LYS A 113 3.65 14.20 -13.37
N LYS A 114 3.04 13.06 -13.05
CA LYS A 114 2.02 12.36 -13.83
C LYS A 114 1.00 11.73 -12.89
N ASP A 115 -0.22 11.55 -13.36
CA ASP A 115 -1.28 10.87 -12.64
C ASP A 115 -1.09 9.34 -12.74
N ILE A 116 -0.11 8.81 -12.00
CA ILE A 116 0.17 7.38 -11.90
C ILE A 116 -0.20 6.90 -10.49
N PRO A 117 -1.29 6.13 -10.34
CA PRO A 117 -1.66 5.56 -9.04
C PRO A 117 -0.71 4.40 -8.68
N PRO A 118 0.12 4.53 -7.64
CA PRO A 118 1.10 3.48 -7.28
C PRO A 118 0.44 2.26 -6.63
N ILE A 119 -0.79 2.43 -6.12
CA ILE A 119 -1.62 1.38 -5.52
C ILE A 119 -3.03 1.60 -6.07
N PHE A 120 -3.60 0.57 -6.70
CA PHE A 120 -4.98 0.59 -7.23
C PHE A 120 -5.77 -0.67 -6.89
N GLU A 121 -5.14 -1.66 -6.26
CA GLU A 121 -5.73 -2.93 -5.85
C GLU A 121 -5.40 -3.25 -4.39
N VAL A 122 -6.30 -4.00 -3.76
CA VAL A 122 -6.14 -4.54 -2.41
C VAL A 122 -6.63 -5.99 -2.36
N ILE A 123 -6.02 -6.81 -1.50
CA ILE A 123 -6.39 -8.20 -1.25
C ILE A 123 -7.11 -8.28 0.09
N LEU A 124 -8.34 -8.82 0.11
CA LEU A 124 -9.06 -9.16 1.34
C LEU A 124 -8.92 -10.67 1.63
N PRO A 125 -8.16 -11.07 2.68
CA PRO A 125 -8.03 -12.46 3.10
C PRO A 125 -9.35 -12.98 3.69
N MET A 126 -9.51 -14.30 3.72
CA MET A 126 -10.66 -14.97 4.36
C MET A 126 -12.04 -14.46 3.90
N THR A 127 -12.16 -14.06 2.63
CA THR A 127 -13.40 -13.55 2.06
C THR A 127 -14.45 -14.66 1.96
N THR A 128 -15.55 -14.53 2.70
CA THR A 128 -16.64 -15.52 2.72
C THR A 128 -17.88 -15.12 1.91
N SER A 129 -17.97 -13.86 1.47
CA SER A 129 -19.08 -13.38 0.66
C SER A 129 -18.69 -12.16 -0.18
N SER A 130 -19.42 -11.94 -1.28
CA SER A 130 -19.29 -10.73 -2.10
C SER A 130 -19.63 -9.44 -1.34
N GLN A 131 -20.43 -9.54 -0.27
CA GLN A 131 -20.77 -8.41 0.59
C GLN A 131 -19.55 -7.86 1.33
N CYS A 132 -18.57 -8.71 1.69
CA CYS A 132 -17.32 -8.26 2.29
C CYS A 132 -16.53 -7.36 1.33
N LEU A 133 -16.43 -7.76 0.06
CA LEU A 133 -15.78 -6.95 -0.99
C LEU A 133 -16.53 -5.64 -1.25
N ASN A 134 -17.85 -5.70 -1.36
CA ASN A 134 -18.68 -4.50 -1.56
C ASN A 134 -18.49 -3.47 -0.44
N ARG A 135 -18.39 -3.91 0.81
CA ARG A 135 -18.15 -2.99 1.94
C ARG A 135 -16.84 -2.23 1.78
N ILE A 136 -15.77 -2.89 1.37
CA ILE A 136 -14.47 -2.25 1.13
C ILE A 136 -14.57 -1.28 -0.04
N TYR A 137 -15.13 -1.73 -1.16
CA TYR A 137 -15.27 -0.92 -2.37
C TYR A 137 -16.08 0.36 -2.11
N TYR A 138 -17.28 0.24 -1.53
CA TYR A 138 -18.12 1.41 -1.24
C TYR A 138 -17.51 2.27 -0.13
N TYR A 139 -16.84 1.68 0.86
CA TYR A 139 -16.14 2.48 1.86
C TYR A 139 -15.03 3.33 1.23
N TYR A 140 -14.15 2.72 0.44
CA TYR A 140 -13.07 3.43 -0.24
C TYR A 140 -13.61 4.52 -1.17
N LYS A 141 -14.58 4.16 -2.01
CA LYS A 141 -15.16 5.08 -2.99
C LYS A 141 -15.82 6.29 -2.34
N GLU A 142 -16.67 6.07 -1.34
CA GLU A 142 -17.51 7.14 -0.77
C GLU A 142 -16.79 7.88 0.37
N PHE A 143 -16.05 7.17 1.23
CA PHE A 143 -15.48 7.70 2.46
C PHE A 143 -13.96 7.83 2.47
N VAL A 144 -13.24 7.43 1.43
CA VAL A 144 -11.80 7.68 1.30
C VAL A 144 -11.56 8.60 0.11
N ALA A 145 -11.69 8.07 -1.11
CA ALA A 145 -11.53 8.85 -2.33
C ALA A 145 -12.63 9.93 -2.46
N GLY A 146 -13.87 9.63 -2.08
CA GLY A 146 -15.00 10.54 -2.19
C GLY A 146 -14.91 11.78 -1.30
N LYS A 147 -14.17 11.70 -0.19
CA LYS A 147 -13.97 12.83 0.75
C LYS A 147 -13.40 14.06 0.07
N GLN A 148 -12.58 13.88 -0.96
CA GLN A 148 -11.96 14.97 -1.71
C GLN A 148 -12.99 16.00 -2.22
N ASN A 149 -14.23 15.57 -2.46
CA ASN A 149 -15.32 16.43 -2.96
C ASN A 149 -16.12 17.16 -1.86
N LEU A 150 -15.86 16.87 -0.59
CA LEU A 150 -16.51 17.54 0.54
C LEU A 150 -15.83 18.88 0.81
N THR A 151 -16.57 19.87 1.31
CA THR A 151 -16.00 21.14 1.76
C THR A 151 -15.55 21.04 3.23
N LEU A 152 -14.48 21.74 3.60
CA LEU A 152 -13.98 21.77 4.99
C LEU A 152 -15.02 22.37 5.95
N SER A 153 -15.76 23.37 5.47
CA SER A 153 -16.90 23.99 6.14
C SER A 153 -17.89 24.54 5.10
N PRO A 154 -19.12 24.94 5.49
CA PRO A 154 -20.10 25.50 4.54
C PRO A 154 -19.56 26.76 3.84
N GLY A 155 -19.42 26.70 2.51
CA GLY A 155 -18.90 27.80 1.69
C GLY A 155 -17.38 27.88 1.57
N ASP A 156 -16.66 26.88 2.08
CA ASP A 156 -15.19 26.78 2.06
C ASP A 156 -14.68 26.00 0.83
N ILE A 157 -13.35 25.88 0.73
CA ILE A 157 -12.68 25.03 -0.27
C ILE A 157 -12.99 23.54 -0.05
N THR A 158 -12.80 22.74 -1.10
CA THR A 158 -12.92 21.28 -1.01
C THR A 158 -11.71 20.68 -0.29
N ILE A 159 -11.84 19.45 0.21
CA ILE A 159 -10.72 18.70 0.79
C ILE A 159 -9.63 18.46 -0.26
N ALA A 160 -9.97 18.34 -1.55
CA ALA A 160 -9.00 18.19 -2.63
C ALA A 160 -8.15 19.46 -2.87
N ASP A 161 -8.74 20.64 -2.62
CA ASP A 161 -8.08 21.93 -2.83
C ASP A 161 -7.16 22.33 -1.66
N TRP A 162 -7.33 21.71 -0.49
CA TRP A 162 -6.56 21.97 0.73
C TRP A 162 -5.26 21.16 0.76
#